data_AF-A0A9J6GCW7-F1
#
_entry.id   AF-A0A9J6GCW7-F1
#
_cell.length_a   1.000
_cell.length_b   1.000
_cell.length_c   1.000
_cell.angle_alpha   90.00
_cell.angle_beta   90.00
_cell.angle_gamma   90.00
#
_symmetry.space_group_name_H-M   'P 1'
#
loop_
_entity.id
_entity.type
_entity.pdbx_description
1 polymer ?
#
loop_
_entity_poly.entity_id
_entity_poly.type
_entity_poly.pdbx_seq_one_letter_code
_entity_poly.pdbx_strand_id
1 'polypeptide(L)'
;MLFFILLELAIMGLVWRHAKQEAVDNYLSGAFRRLVTKSKSAFVDVESFLDNIQFKLQCCGGVGPKDYETLEMDYMGSCIYYDDVKDTVSVYQEGCGRAMRRFLMGKSLAVGLVCLFLLLIQLFSIASAIYILRLAGRPRPKITAV
;
A
#
# COMPACT_ATOMS: atom_id res chain seq x y z
N MET A 1 -6.13 -23.27 0.52
CA MET A 1 -7.14 -22.37 -0.07
C MET A 1 -8.00 -21.70 0.99
N LEU A 2 -8.72 -22.45 1.85
CA LEU A 2 -9.51 -21.84 2.95
C LEU A 2 -8.72 -20.89 3.86
N PHE A 3 -7.48 -21.23 4.22
CA PHE A 3 -6.61 -20.35 5.01
C PHE A 3 -6.34 -19.00 4.31
N PHE A 4 -6.09 -19.00 2.99
CA PHE A 4 -5.86 -17.78 2.23
C PHE A 4 -7.10 -16.89 2.15
N ILE A 5 -8.28 -17.48 1.99
CA ILE A 5 -9.56 -16.74 2.03
C ILE A 5 -9.75 -16.07 3.39
N LEU A 6 -9.52 -16.80 4.49
CA LEU A 6 -9.64 -16.23 5.84
C LEU A 6 -8.65 -15.08 6.06
N LEU A 7 -7.41 -15.23 5.57
CA LEU A 7 -6.40 -14.18 5.64
C LEU A 7 -6.82 -12.94 4.84
N GLU A 8 -7.29 -13.11 3.61
CA GLU A 8 -7.76 -12.01 2.76
C GLU A 8 -8.95 -11.27 3.41
N LEU A 9 -9.93 -12.00 3.94
CA LEU A 9 -11.06 -11.40 4.66
C LEU A 9 -10.62 -10.66 5.93
N ALA A 10 -9.65 -11.20 6.67
CA ALA A 10 -9.10 -10.53 7.86
C ALA A 10 -8.37 -9.23 7.49
N ILE A 11 -7.58 -9.24 6.41
CA ILE A 11 -6.89 -8.04 5.90
C ILE A 11 -7.91 -7.00 5.43
N MET A 12 -8.93 -7.40 4.66
CA MET A 12 -9.99 -6.48 4.21
C MET A 12 -10.73 -5.86 5.42
N GLY A 13 -11.03 -6.66 6.44
CA GLY A 13 -11.64 -6.16 7.68
C GLY A 13 -10.75 -5.19 8.45
N LEU A 14 -9.44 -5.47 8.52
CA LEU A 14 -8.47 -4.57 9.15
C LEU A 14 -8.35 -3.25 8.40
N VAL A 15 -8.25 -3.31 7.07
CA VAL A 15 -8.22 -2.11 6.21
C VAL A 15 -9.50 -1.30 6.40
N TRP A 16 -10.68 -1.93 6.41
CA TRP A 16 -11.95 -1.23 6.65
C TRP A 16 -11.99 -0.53 8.02
N ARG A 17 -11.51 -1.20 9.07
CA ARG A 17 -11.44 -0.62 10.42
C ARG A 17 -10.48 0.57 10.49
N HIS A 18 -9.36 0.50 9.78
CA HIS A 18 -8.33 1.52 9.78
C HIS A 18 -8.51 2.58 8.68
N ALA A 19 -9.44 2.41 7.75
CA ALA A 19 -9.71 3.36 6.66
C ALA A 19 -10.29 4.70 7.12
N LYS A 20 -10.42 4.95 8.44
CA LYS A 20 -10.72 6.28 8.96
C LYS A 20 -9.63 7.24 8.50
N GLN A 21 -10.04 8.13 7.61
CA GLN A 21 -9.22 9.06 6.86
C GLN A 21 -8.09 9.69 7.69
N GLU A 22 -8.42 10.25 8.84
CA GLU A 22 -7.47 10.96 9.71
C GLU A 22 -6.48 10.04 10.44
N ALA A 23 -6.89 8.81 10.78
CA ALA A 23 -6.04 7.86 11.49
C ALA A 23 -4.92 7.34 10.59
N VAL A 24 -5.22 7.09 9.31
CA VAL A 24 -4.24 6.67 8.31
C VAL A 24 -3.22 7.77 8.07
N ASP A 25 -3.68 9.03 7.92
CA ASP A 25 -2.79 10.16 7.71
C ASP A 25 -1.82 10.34 8.87
N ASN A 26 -2.31 10.31 10.11
CA ASN A 26 -1.47 10.47 11.30
C ASN A 26 -0.46 9.32 11.43
N TYR A 27 -0.88 8.09 11.14
CA TYR A 27 0.01 6.94 11.18
C TYR A 27 1.10 7.01 10.11
N LEU A 28 0.73 7.30 8.85
CA LEU A 28 1.68 7.43 7.75
C LEU A 28 2.62 8.61 7.97
N SER A 29 2.11 9.77 8.40
CA SER A 29 2.92 10.95 8.70
C SER A 29 3.92 10.64 9.82
N GLY A 30 3.48 9.94 10.87
CA GLY A 30 4.36 9.48 11.96
C GLY A 30 5.43 8.49 11.49
N ALA A 31 5.07 7.56 10.59
CA ALA A 31 6.02 6.61 10.01
C ALA A 31 7.09 7.32 9.17
N PHE A 32 6.69 8.27 8.32
CA PHE A 32 7.61 9.09 7.55
C PHE A 32 8.52 9.95 8.43
N ARG A 33 7.98 10.56 9.48
CA ARG A 33 8.79 11.33 10.43
C ARG A 33 9.88 10.47 11.09
N ARG A 34 9.56 9.21 11.43
CA ARG A 34 10.56 8.25 11.94
C ARG A 34 11.63 7.90 10.88
N LEU A 35 11.25 7.79 9.61
CA LEU A 35 12.20 7.57 8.52
C LEU A 35 13.14 8.77 8.34
N VAL A 36 12.61 10.00 8.38
CA VAL A 36 13.43 11.23 8.35
C VAL A 36 14.39 11.27 9.54
N THR A 37 13.94 10.93 10.75
CA THR A 37 14.85 10.86 11.91
C THR A 37 15.91 9.77 11.75
N LYS A 38 15.58 8.63 11.14
CA LYS A 38 16.54 7.55 10.86
C LYS A 38 17.52 7.90 9.73
N SER A 39 17.11 8.69 8.74
CA SER A 39 18.03 9.13 7.69
C SER A 39 19.15 10.01 8.27
N LYS A 40 18.91 10.72 9.38
CA LYS A 40 19.95 11.47 10.12
C LYS A 40 21.14 10.61 10.55
N SER A 41 20.92 9.32 10.85
CA SER A 41 21.98 8.38 11.20
C SER A 41 22.77 7.83 9.98
N ALA A 42 22.66 8.46 8.81
CA ALA A 42 23.40 8.17 7.58
C ALA A 42 23.22 6.73 7.04
N PHE A 43 22.02 6.15 7.21
CA PHE A 43 21.66 4.91 6.52
C PHE A 43 21.31 5.22 5.06
N VAL A 44 22.25 4.95 4.15
CA VAL A 44 22.13 5.21 2.71
C VAL A 44 20.85 4.61 2.11
N ASP A 45 20.45 3.40 2.54
CA ASP A 45 19.23 2.75 2.05
C ASP A 45 17.94 3.50 2.46
N VAL A 46 17.93 4.06 3.67
CA VAL A 46 16.77 4.82 4.18
C VAL A 46 16.69 6.17 3.47
N GLU A 47 17.84 6.78 3.22
CA GLU A 47 17.95 8.05 2.50
C GLU A 47 17.42 7.92 1.07
N SER A 48 17.91 6.94 0.31
CA SER A 48 17.48 6.69 -1.08
C SER A 48 16.00 6.31 -1.16
N PHE A 49 15.49 5.54 -0.20
CA PHE A 49 14.06 5.23 -0.13
C PHE A 49 13.23 6.50 0.11
N LEU A 50 13.64 7.32 1.07
CA LEU A 50 12.93 8.55 1.44
C LEU A 50 12.93 9.56 0.28
N ASP A 51 14.08 9.73 -0.39
CA ASP A 51 14.26 10.62 -1.54
C ASP A 51 13.37 10.20 -2.73
N ASN A 52 13.36 8.91 -3.07
CA ASN A 52 12.50 8.37 -4.13
C ASN A 52 11.02 8.59 -3.85
N ILE A 53 10.57 8.37 -2.61
CA ILE A 53 9.18 8.57 -2.23
C ILE A 53 8.81 10.05 -2.32
N GLN A 54 9.62 10.93 -1.77
CA GLN A 54 9.38 12.38 -1.79
C GLN A 54 9.33 12.93 -3.20
N PHE A 55 10.23 12.47 -4.08
CA PHE A 55 10.25 12.85 -5.47
C PHE A 55 8.99 12.36 -6.22
N LYS A 56 8.64 11.07 -6.07
CA LYS A 56 7.48 10.49 -6.79
C LYS A 56 6.13 11.01 -6.32
N LEU A 57 6.01 11.34 -5.03
CA LEU A 57 4.76 11.81 -4.44
C LEU A 57 4.70 13.33 -4.32
N GLN A 58 5.77 14.04 -4.73
CA GLN A 58 5.86 15.50 -4.69
C GLN A 58 5.50 16.05 -3.31
N CYS A 59 6.13 15.47 -2.28
CA CYS A 59 5.85 15.74 -0.88
C CYS A 59 7.15 15.97 -0.11
N CYS A 60 7.06 16.62 1.05
CA CYS A 60 8.20 16.85 1.92
C CYS A 60 7.89 16.53 3.38
N GLY A 61 8.77 15.75 4.01
CA GLY A 61 8.64 15.36 5.42
C GLY A 61 7.46 14.41 5.69
N GLY A 62 7.15 14.19 6.96
CA GLY A 62 6.02 13.36 7.37
C GLY A 62 4.70 14.11 7.29
N VAL A 63 4.60 15.22 8.03
CA VAL A 63 3.46 16.13 8.05
C VAL A 63 3.66 17.31 7.10
N GLY A 64 4.92 17.71 6.89
CA GLY A 64 5.32 18.79 6.00
C GLY A 64 6.81 19.13 6.13
N PRO A 65 7.30 20.16 5.42
CA PRO A 65 8.72 20.52 5.41
C PRO A 65 9.26 20.93 6.79
N LYS A 66 8.40 21.46 7.67
CA LYS A 66 8.77 21.82 9.05
C LYS A 66 9.35 20.66 9.88
N ASP A 67 9.11 19.42 9.47
CA ASP A 67 9.73 18.27 10.13
C ASP A 67 11.26 18.33 10.03
N TYR A 68 11.81 18.80 8.91
CA TYR A 68 13.25 18.98 8.70
C TYR A 68 13.81 20.15 9.53
N GLU A 69 13.10 21.28 9.56
CA GLU A 69 13.46 22.45 10.38
C GLU A 69 13.52 22.09 11.87
N THR A 70 12.53 21.34 12.36
CA THR A 70 12.46 20.90 13.76
C THR A 70 13.58 19.92 14.13
N LEU A 71 14.12 19.19 13.14
CA LEU A 71 15.20 18.22 13.31
C LEU A 71 16.60 18.82 13.09
N GLU A 72 16.66 20.12 12.77
CA GLU A 72 17.87 20.86 12.38
C GLU A 72 18.60 20.14 11.22
N MET A 73 17.83 19.75 10.21
CA MET A 73 18.31 19.04 9.03
C MET A 73 18.04 19.85 7.76
N ASP A 74 18.97 19.80 6.82
CA ASP A 74 18.75 20.32 5.47
C ASP A 74 17.66 19.51 4.75
N TYR A 75 16.89 20.19 3.89
CA TYR A 75 15.93 19.51 3.03
C TYR A 75 16.66 18.61 2.02
N MET A 76 16.09 17.43 1.77
CA MET A 76 16.57 16.58 0.68
C MET A 76 16.30 17.21 -0.67
N GLY A 77 17.16 16.92 -1.66
CA GLY A 77 16.96 17.39 -3.04
C GLY A 77 15.58 17.03 -3.60
N SER A 78 15.04 15.86 -3.24
CA SER A 78 13.68 15.42 -3.61
C SER A 78 12.53 16.28 -3.07
N CYS A 79 12.75 17.05 -2.00
CA CYS A 79 11.73 17.94 -1.41
C CYS A 79 11.57 19.25 -2.21
N ILE A 80 12.51 19.54 -3.10
CA ILE A 80 12.66 20.83 -3.74
C ILE A 80 12.24 20.71 -5.20
N TYR A 81 11.54 21.72 -5.71
CA TYR A 81 11.19 21.84 -7.12
C TYR A 81 11.42 23.26 -7.62
N TYR A 82 11.59 23.38 -8.94
CA TYR A 82 11.68 24.67 -9.59
C TYR A 82 10.27 25.17 -9.92
N ASP A 83 9.91 26.35 -9.42
CA ASP A 83 8.66 27.01 -9.76
C ASP A 83 8.90 27.96 -10.94
N ASP A 84 8.54 27.51 -12.15
CA ASP A 84 8.67 28.27 -13.40
C ASP A 84 7.91 29.61 -13.36
N VAL A 85 6.85 29.73 -12.55
CA VAL A 85 6.02 30.93 -12.48
C VAL A 85 6.70 32.03 -11.67
N LYS A 86 7.42 31.64 -10.62
CA LYS A 86 8.12 32.56 -9.72
C LYS A 86 9.61 32.68 -10.03
N ASP A 87 10.13 31.86 -10.94
CA ASP A 87 11.55 31.75 -11.25
C ASP A 87 12.38 31.51 -9.98
N THR A 88 11.86 30.67 -9.07
CA THR A 88 12.46 30.40 -7.77
C THR A 88 12.40 28.92 -7.39
N VAL A 89 13.35 28.52 -6.57
CA VAL A 89 13.41 27.19 -5.97
C VAL A 89 12.44 27.15 -4.78
N SER A 90 11.45 26.26 -4.85
CA SER A 90 10.38 26.11 -3.85
C SER A 90 10.38 24.71 -3.24
N VAL A 91 9.88 24.60 -1.99
CA VAL A 91 9.78 23.33 -1.27
C VAL A 91 8.33 22.83 -1.31
N TYR A 92 8.14 21.52 -1.50
CA TYR A 92 6.82 20.90 -1.40
C TYR A 92 6.22 21.11 -0.01
N GLN A 93 5.05 21.76 0.06
CA GLN A 93 4.38 22.07 1.32
C GLN A 93 3.54 20.91 1.86
N GLU A 94 3.25 19.92 1.02
CA GLU A 94 2.47 18.76 1.38
C GLU A 94 3.33 17.70 2.09
N GLY A 95 2.87 17.20 3.25
CA GLY A 95 3.47 16.07 3.94
C GLY A 95 3.25 14.73 3.24
N CYS A 96 4.27 13.86 3.26
CA CYS A 96 4.21 12.58 2.59
C CYS A 96 3.17 11.62 3.16
N GLY A 97 2.75 11.78 4.42
CA GLY A 97 1.65 10.98 4.97
C GLY A 97 0.35 11.19 4.20
N ARG A 98 0.00 12.45 3.91
CA ARG A 98 -1.20 12.83 3.16
C ARG A 98 -1.07 12.49 1.68
N ALA A 99 0.09 12.76 1.07
CA ALA A 99 0.35 12.45 -0.34
C ALA A 99 0.26 10.93 -0.60
N MET A 100 0.89 10.13 0.27
CA MET A 100 0.85 8.66 0.18
C MET A 100 -0.57 8.12 0.31
N ARG A 101 -1.37 8.68 1.24
CA ARG A 101 -2.78 8.32 1.33
C ARG A 101 -3.55 8.65 0.07
N ARG A 102 -3.38 9.85 -0.51
CA ARG A 102 -4.04 10.20 -1.79
C ARG A 102 -3.65 9.24 -2.89
N PHE A 103 -2.37 8.89 -2.99
CA PHE A 103 -1.89 7.92 -3.96
C PHE A 103 -2.53 6.53 -3.76
N LEU A 104 -2.54 6.04 -2.52
CA LEU A 104 -3.18 4.77 -2.17
C LEU A 104 -4.69 4.78 -2.46
N MET A 105 -5.39 5.88 -2.16
CA MET A 105 -6.82 6.02 -2.49
C MET A 105 -7.04 6.07 -4.00
N GLY A 106 -6.21 6.79 -4.75
CA GLY A 106 -6.29 6.85 -6.21
C GLY A 106 -6.01 5.52 -6.91
N LYS A 107 -5.19 4.65 -6.30
CA LYS A 107 -4.88 3.31 -6.83
C LYS A 107 -5.68 2.18 -6.16
N SER A 108 -6.45 2.48 -5.13
CA SER A 108 -7.19 1.50 -4.33
C SER A 108 -8.16 0.66 -5.16
N LEU A 109 -8.77 1.26 -6.18
CA LEU A 109 -9.68 0.55 -7.09
C LEU A 109 -8.96 -0.53 -7.89
N ALA A 110 -7.77 -0.24 -8.41
CA ALA A 110 -6.99 -1.23 -9.16
C ALA A 110 -6.54 -2.38 -8.25
N VAL A 111 -6.05 -2.06 -7.06
CA VAL A 111 -5.64 -3.06 -6.06
C VAL A 111 -6.85 -3.93 -5.65
N GLY A 112 -8.01 -3.31 -5.40
CA GLY A 112 -9.24 -4.00 -5.04
C GLY A 112 -9.71 -4.96 -6.13
N LEU A 113 -9.60 -4.58 -7.40
CA LEU A 113 -9.95 -5.44 -8.54
C LEU A 113 -9.03 -6.67 -8.64
N VAL A 114 -7.73 -6.49 -8.45
CA VAL A 114 -6.76 -7.61 -8.42
C VAL A 114 -7.11 -8.58 -7.28
N CYS A 115 -7.38 -8.07 -6.08
CA CYS A 115 -7.80 -8.90 -4.94
C CYS A 115 -9.10 -9.65 -5.22
N LEU A 116 -10.10 -8.99 -5.81
CA LEU A 116 -11.37 -9.63 -6.18
C LEU A 116 -11.17 -10.78 -7.16
N PHE A 117 -10.30 -10.59 -8.16
CA PHE A 117 -10.00 -11.63 -9.14
C PHE A 117 -9.33 -12.86 -8.50
N LEU A 118 -8.40 -12.64 -7.57
CA LEU A 118 -7.77 -13.73 -6.80
C LEU A 118 -8.79 -14.50 -5.96
N LEU A 119 -9.71 -13.80 -5.28
CA LEU A 119 -10.80 -14.43 -4.53
C LEU A 119 -11.65 -15.34 -5.43
N LEU A 120 -12.02 -14.87 -6.62
CA LEU A 120 -12.80 -15.66 -7.56
C LEU A 120 -12.07 -16.93 -7.99
N ILE A 121 -10.78 -16.84 -8.32
CA ILE A 121 -9.96 -18.02 -8.68
C ILE A 121 -9.94 -19.03 -7.53
N GLN A 122 -9.76 -18.56 -6.29
CA GLN A 122 -9.75 -19.42 -5.12
C GLN A 122 -11.10 -20.14 -4.93
N LEU A 123 -12.22 -19.43 -5.10
CA LEU A 123 -13.56 -20.02 -5.03
C LEU A 123 -13.81 -21.04 -6.13
N PHE A 124 -13.42 -20.74 -7.38
CA PHE A 124 -13.52 -21.69 -8.49
C PHE A 124 -12.68 -22.94 -8.25
N SER A 125 -11.47 -22.80 -7.70
CA SER A 125 -10.60 -23.93 -7.36
C SER A 125 -11.20 -24.82 -6.28
N ILE A 126 -11.82 -24.24 -5.25
CA ILE A 126 -12.52 -25.02 -4.21
C ILE A 126 -13.74 -25.71 -4.80
N ALA A 127 -14.55 -25.01 -5.61
CA ALA A 127 -15.74 -25.57 -6.24
C ALA A 127 -15.40 -26.75 -7.15
N SER A 128 -14.35 -26.63 -7.96
CA SER A 128 -13.90 -27.71 -8.86
C SER A 128 -13.34 -28.91 -8.08
N ALA A 129 -12.58 -28.68 -7.01
CA ALA A 129 -12.10 -29.75 -6.14
C ALA A 129 -13.26 -30.53 -5.49
N ILE A 130 -14.27 -29.82 -4.97
CA ILE A 130 -15.47 -30.44 -4.39
C ILE A 130 -16.25 -31.22 -5.46
N TYR A 131 -16.38 -30.65 -6.67
CA TYR A 131 -17.05 -31.32 -7.78
C TYR A 131 -16.37 -32.64 -8.16
N ILE A 132 -15.04 -32.64 -8.28
CA ILE A 132 -14.25 -33.85 -8.60
C ILE A 132 -14.38 -34.89 -7.50
N LEU A 133 -14.28 -34.51 -6.22
CA LEU A 133 -14.45 -35.44 -5.10
C LEU A 133 -15.85 -36.10 -5.10
N ARG A 134 -16.90 -35.32 -5.40
CA ARG A 134 -18.26 -35.86 -5.51
C ARG A 134 -18.43 -36.81 -6.69
N LEU A 135 -17.75 -36.54 -7.81
CA LEU A 135 -17.74 -37.44 -8.96
C LEU A 135 -17.00 -38.75 -8.64
N ALA A 136 -15.85 -38.67 -7.97
CA ALA A 136 -15.06 -39.83 -7.56
C ALA A 136 -15.78 -40.72 -6.52
N GLY A 137 -16.62 -40.12 -5.67
CA GLY A 137 -17.43 -40.84 -4.69
C GLY A 137 -18.70 -41.50 -5.24
N ARG A 138 -19.08 -41.28 -6.51
CA ARG A 138 -20.23 -41.98 -7.10
C ARG A 138 -19.85 -43.42 -7.46
N PRO A 139 -20.64 -44.43 -7.07
CA PRO A 139 -20.43 -45.81 -7.51
C PRO A 139 -20.52 -45.87 -9.04
N ARG A 140 -19.52 -46.49 -9.69
CA ARG A 140 -19.54 -46.67 -11.15
C ARG A 140 -20.76 -47.52 -11.53
N PRO A 141 -21.54 -47.14 -12.56
CA PRO A 141 -22.58 -48.02 -13.08
C PRO A 141 -21.93 -49.32 -13.55
N LYS A 142 -22.42 -50.45 -13.05
CA LYS A 142 -21.98 -51.77 -13.53
C LYS A 142 -22.44 -51.89 -14.98
N ILE A 143 -21.50 -51.82 -15.92
CA ILE A 143 -21.76 -52.15 -17.32
C ILE A 143 -21.92 -53.67 -17.35
N THR A 144 -23.16 -54.14 -17.40
CA THR A 144 -23.47 -55.53 -17.76
C THR A 144 -23.09 -55.71 -19.23
N ALA A 145 -22.03 -56.47 -19.47
CA ALA A 145 -21.74 -57.01 -20.80
C ALA A 145 -22.88 -57.97 -21.17
N VAL A 146 -23.51 -57.70 -22.32
CA VAL A 146 -24.49 -58.59 -22.98
C VAL A 146 -23.73 -59.57 -23.85
#